data_AF-A0A9P7LBF9-F1
#
_entry.id   AF-A0A9P7LBF9-F1
#
_cell.length_a   1.000
_cell.length_b   1.000
_cell.length_c   1.000
_cell.angle_alpha   90.00
_cell.angle_beta   90.00
_cell.angle_gamma   90.00
#
_symmetry.space_group_name_H-M   'P 1'
#
loop_
_entity.id
_entity.type
_entity.pdbx_description
1 polymer ?
#
loop_
_entity_poly.entity_id
_entity_poly.type
_entity_poly.pdbx_seq_one_letter_code
_entity_poly.pdbx_strand_id
1 'polypeptide(L)'
;MSHDESTGWVEVYTSYWKAIAEILAGESGKSTWTKVYEAWKELTSVLIRGYNSHGFEAWTIPSLYMVGKYLRLFAIKSDEERQAKTFDTGPGASLISDDFDPETDKQLQLRDCEGHLKRIFSLCLNDRAPLEESRKWGIYFVINLLFKTYFKLNSASLSRTILKTLAVYNDKGDMPPLEMFPKSQRVTFKFYEGVLLFLEENYNKAESHLNEAWQLCHKDALRQSERILTYLIPCRLLTSHVLPTKALLENYPRLQGLFLPLANCIKSGNLQAFDKALQDGEAEFVKRRIYLTLERGRDIALRNLLRKVFIAGGFDELKEGETTSVRRTRIPVAEFQAAVSMGSGHTVDPDEVECMLANMIYKELMKGYIARERGIVVLSKKGAFPGTGL
;
A
#
# COMPACT_ATOMS: atom_id res chain seq x y z
N MET A 1 -6.53 34.88 -28.94
CA MET A 1 -5.61 35.18 -27.83
C MET A 1 -5.71 36.65 -27.48
N SER A 2 -6.12 36.96 -26.26
CA SER A 2 -6.21 38.36 -25.78
C SER A 2 -4.81 38.91 -25.44
N HIS A 3 -4.68 40.22 -25.29
CA HIS A 3 -3.44 40.85 -24.83
C HIS A 3 -3.03 40.32 -23.43
N ASP A 4 -4.00 40.12 -22.54
CA ASP A 4 -3.76 39.62 -21.19
C ASP A 4 -3.31 38.15 -21.21
N GLU A 5 -3.91 37.32 -22.06
CA GLU A 5 -3.50 35.92 -22.24
C GLU A 5 -2.07 35.85 -22.81
N SER A 6 -1.76 36.69 -23.80
CA SER A 6 -0.40 36.80 -24.36
C SER A 6 0.62 37.19 -23.30
N THR A 7 0.29 38.14 -22.43
CA THR A 7 1.15 38.59 -21.33
C THR A 7 1.44 37.44 -20.36
N GLY A 8 0.40 36.69 -19.97
CA GLY A 8 0.55 35.51 -19.11
C GLY A 8 1.46 34.45 -19.73
N TRP A 9 1.33 34.18 -21.02
CA TRP A 9 2.21 33.23 -21.70
C TRP A 9 3.67 33.70 -21.76
N VAL A 10 3.92 34.99 -22.02
CA VAL A 10 5.28 35.56 -22.01
C VAL A 10 5.94 35.36 -20.64
N GLU A 11 5.21 35.56 -19.55
CA GLU A 11 5.71 35.29 -18.20
C GLU A 11 6.06 33.80 -18.01
N VAL A 12 5.18 32.90 -18.44
CA VAL A 12 5.41 31.43 -18.37
C VAL A 12 6.66 31.05 -19.15
N TYR A 13 6.80 31.50 -20.41
CA TYR A 13 7.96 31.19 -21.24
C TYR A 13 9.25 31.75 -20.65
N THR A 14 9.23 32.98 -20.14
CA THR A 14 10.40 33.59 -19.50
C THR A 14 10.82 32.81 -18.26
N SER A 15 9.87 32.42 -17.41
CA SER A 15 10.13 31.61 -16.22
C SER A 15 10.64 30.21 -16.58
N TYR A 16 10.06 29.60 -17.63
CA TYR A 16 10.49 28.30 -18.13
C TYR A 16 11.95 28.31 -18.58
N TRP A 17 12.37 29.28 -19.39
CA TRP A 17 13.76 29.38 -19.85
C TRP A 17 14.76 29.62 -18.71
N LYS A 18 14.40 30.43 -17.71
CA LYS A 18 15.19 30.59 -16.49
C LYS A 18 15.36 29.26 -15.74
N ALA A 19 14.26 28.51 -15.60
CA ALA A 19 14.30 27.20 -14.95
C ALA A 19 15.13 26.19 -15.73
N ILE A 20 15.07 26.18 -17.07
CA ILE A 20 15.92 25.33 -17.92
C ILE A 20 17.41 25.69 -17.76
N ALA A 21 17.76 26.97 -17.71
CA ALA A 21 19.14 27.39 -17.47
C ALA A 21 19.66 26.87 -16.13
N GLU A 22 18.85 26.96 -15.07
CA GLU A 22 19.21 26.39 -13.75
C GLU A 22 19.30 24.86 -13.79
N ILE A 23 18.42 24.15 -14.51
CA ILE A 23 18.49 22.69 -14.66
C ILE A 23 19.81 22.27 -15.31
N LEU A 24 20.19 22.90 -16.43
CA LEU A 24 21.44 22.60 -17.13
C LEU A 24 22.67 22.92 -16.26
N ALA A 25 22.60 24.02 -15.49
CA ALA A 25 23.64 24.35 -14.53
C ALA A 25 23.70 23.33 -13.38
N GLY A 26 22.56 22.85 -12.88
CA GLY A 26 22.49 21.82 -11.83
C GLY A 26 23.02 20.47 -12.28
N GLU A 27 22.69 20.03 -13.50
CA GLU A 27 23.21 18.77 -14.07
C GLU A 27 24.72 18.80 -14.30
N SER A 28 25.28 19.98 -14.59
CA SER A 28 26.73 20.19 -14.74
C SER A 28 27.46 20.47 -13.42
N GLY A 29 26.76 20.45 -12.28
CA GLY A 29 27.33 20.75 -10.96
C GLY A 29 27.66 22.24 -10.72
N LYS A 30 27.26 23.13 -11.64
CA LYS A 30 27.47 24.59 -11.55
C LYS A 30 26.37 25.32 -10.77
N SER A 31 25.25 24.65 -10.50
CA SER A 31 24.15 25.13 -9.66
C SER A 31 23.71 24.05 -8.68
N THR A 32 22.88 24.42 -7.70
CA THR A 32 22.31 23.47 -6.72
C THR A 32 20.92 23.04 -7.15
N TRP A 33 20.50 21.83 -6.76
CA TRP A 33 19.14 21.37 -6.95
C TRP A 33 18.11 22.20 -6.17
N THR A 34 18.56 22.92 -5.12
CA THR A 34 17.74 23.94 -4.46
C THR A 34 17.41 25.10 -5.40
N LYS A 35 18.37 25.66 -6.13
CA LYS A 35 18.11 26.71 -7.11
C LYS A 35 17.22 26.23 -8.26
N VAL A 36 17.45 25.00 -8.73
CA VAL A 36 16.58 24.35 -9.73
C VAL A 36 15.14 24.26 -9.23
N TYR A 37 14.94 23.80 -8.00
CA TYR A 37 13.62 23.70 -7.38
C TYR A 37 12.96 25.07 -7.27
N GLU A 38 13.67 26.09 -6.77
CA GLU A 38 13.14 27.46 -6.63
C GLU A 38 12.74 28.05 -7.98
N ALA A 39 13.55 27.89 -9.02
CA ALA A 39 13.21 28.36 -10.36
C ALA A 39 11.97 27.64 -10.94
N TRP A 40 11.86 26.32 -10.73
CA TRP A 40 10.70 25.55 -11.18
C TRP A 40 9.44 25.82 -10.35
N LYS A 41 9.59 26.15 -9.06
CA LYS A 41 8.53 26.63 -8.18
C LYS A 41 7.97 27.97 -8.65
N GLU A 42 8.84 28.87 -9.09
CA GLU A 42 8.40 30.13 -9.69
C GLU A 42 7.62 29.89 -10.99
N LEU A 43 8.11 29.03 -11.89
CA LEU A 43 7.36 28.60 -13.08
C LEU A 43 5.97 28.06 -12.72
N THR A 44 5.90 27.23 -11.67
CA THR A 44 4.62 26.71 -11.16
C THR A 44 3.69 27.84 -10.73
N SER A 45 4.21 28.82 -10.00
CA SER A 45 3.43 29.94 -9.49
C SER A 45 2.94 30.86 -10.61
N VAL A 46 3.77 31.12 -11.63
CA VAL A 46 3.40 31.89 -12.83
C VAL A 46 2.33 31.16 -13.63
N LEU A 47 2.46 29.84 -13.83
CA LEU A 47 1.43 29.06 -14.53
C LEU A 47 0.08 29.08 -13.80
N ILE A 48 0.08 28.93 -12.47
CA ILE A 48 -1.15 29.06 -11.66
C ILE A 48 -1.76 30.47 -11.80
N ARG A 49 -0.93 31.51 -11.85
CA ARG A 49 -1.37 32.90 -12.07
C ARG A 49 -1.99 33.07 -13.46
N GLY A 50 -1.45 32.41 -14.48
CA GLY A 50 -2.01 32.32 -15.82
C GLY A 50 -3.48 31.90 -15.81
N TYR A 51 -3.83 30.87 -15.05
CA TYR A 51 -5.22 30.43 -14.90
C TYR A 51 -6.11 31.36 -14.08
N ASN A 52 -5.57 32.03 -13.06
CA ASN A 52 -6.36 32.90 -12.19
C ASN A 52 -6.59 34.30 -12.78
N SER A 53 -5.64 34.80 -13.57
CA SER A 53 -5.57 36.20 -13.96
C SER A 53 -5.48 36.43 -15.47
N HIS A 54 -5.01 35.44 -16.24
CA HIS A 54 -4.80 35.58 -17.69
C HIS A 54 -5.72 34.67 -18.53
N GLY A 55 -6.70 34.01 -17.89
CA GLY A 55 -7.76 33.28 -18.59
C GLY A 55 -7.30 31.99 -19.30
N PHE A 56 -6.25 31.32 -18.83
CA PHE A 56 -5.78 30.09 -19.46
C PHE A 56 -6.87 29.00 -19.49
N GLU A 57 -7.07 28.43 -20.68
CA GLU A 57 -8.11 27.46 -20.98
C GLU A 57 -7.70 26.02 -20.62
N ALA A 58 -8.69 25.10 -20.60
CA ALA A 58 -8.49 23.70 -20.20
C ALA A 58 -7.51 22.90 -21.06
N TRP A 59 -7.29 23.25 -22.32
CA TRP A 59 -6.33 22.53 -23.17
C TRP A 59 -4.89 22.59 -22.63
N THR A 60 -4.60 23.52 -21.73
CA THR A 60 -3.29 23.72 -21.08
C THR A 60 -3.06 22.82 -19.85
N ILE A 61 -4.06 22.04 -19.40
CA ILE A 61 -3.94 21.12 -18.26
C ILE A 61 -2.71 20.19 -18.34
N PRO A 62 -2.29 19.67 -19.50
CA PRO A 62 -1.05 18.89 -19.59
C PRO A 62 0.21 19.67 -19.15
N SER A 63 0.24 20.99 -19.34
CA SER A 63 1.35 21.83 -18.84
C SER A 63 1.35 21.89 -17.32
N LEU A 64 0.17 22.06 -16.72
CA LEU A 64 -0.03 22.00 -15.27
C LEU A 64 0.40 20.64 -14.70
N TYR A 65 0.11 19.57 -15.45
CA TYR A 65 0.59 18.23 -15.13
C TYR A 65 2.11 18.17 -15.05
N MET A 66 2.77 18.65 -16.10
CA MET A 66 4.22 18.54 -16.27
C MET A 66 4.93 19.34 -15.20
N VAL A 67 4.50 20.58 -14.99
CA VAL A 67 5.10 21.46 -13.99
C VAL A 67 4.95 20.86 -12.59
N GLY A 68 3.77 20.36 -12.20
CA GLY A 68 3.58 19.70 -10.90
C GLY A 68 4.41 18.41 -10.73
N LYS A 69 4.54 17.61 -11.79
CA LYS A 69 5.35 16.38 -11.77
C LYS A 69 6.82 16.70 -11.51
N TYR A 70 7.38 17.65 -12.26
CA TYR A 70 8.79 18.01 -12.16
C TYR A 70 9.10 18.80 -10.89
N LEU A 71 8.17 19.63 -10.40
CA LEU A 71 8.29 20.28 -9.10
C LEU A 71 8.56 19.25 -7.99
N ARG A 72 7.78 18.16 -7.98
CA ARG A 72 7.98 17.06 -7.02
C ARG A 72 9.33 16.34 -7.21
N LEU A 73 9.78 16.14 -8.45
CA LEU A 73 11.05 15.47 -8.71
C LEU A 73 12.24 16.34 -8.29
N PHE A 74 12.19 17.64 -8.56
CA PHE A 74 13.24 18.59 -8.16
C PHE A 74 13.25 18.83 -6.66
N ALA A 75 12.09 18.83 -5.99
CA ALA A 75 12.01 18.84 -4.54
C ALA A 75 12.78 17.66 -3.93
N ILE A 76 12.53 16.43 -4.43
CA ILE A 76 13.22 15.22 -3.96
C ILE A 76 14.74 15.33 -4.18
N LYS A 77 15.18 15.75 -5.37
CA LYS A 77 16.61 15.90 -5.67
C LYS A 77 17.28 16.96 -4.78
N SER A 78 16.58 18.06 -4.51
CA SER A 78 17.06 19.13 -3.63
C SER A 78 17.22 18.65 -2.19
N ASP A 79 16.22 17.93 -1.66
CA ASP A 79 16.28 17.36 -0.31
C ASP A 79 17.39 16.29 -0.21
N GLU A 80 17.58 15.44 -1.23
CA GLU A 80 18.66 14.46 -1.30
C GLU A 80 20.06 15.13 -1.35
N GLU A 81 20.23 16.20 -2.13
CA GLU A 81 21.48 16.98 -2.19
C GLU A 81 21.78 17.64 -0.83
N ARG A 82 20.78 18.24 -0.19
CA ARG A 82 20.91 18.86 1.13
C ARG A 82 21.36 17.82 2.17
N GLN A 83 20.71 16.66 2.19
CA GLN A 83 21.06 15.57 3.10
C GLN A 83 22.52 15.12 2.90
N ALA A 84 22.94 14.91 1.66
CA ALA A 84 24.31 14.48 1.35
C ALA A 84 25.36 15.48 1.89
N LYS A 85 25.12 16.79 1.76
CA LYS A 85 26.02 17.84 2.28
C LYS A 85 26.07 17.86 3.81
N THR A 86 24.96 17.60 4.50
CA THR A 86 24.93 17.54 5.97
C THR A 86 25.77 16.38 6.52
N PHE A 87 25.81 15.23 5.83
CA PHE A 87 26.64 14.10 6.23
C PHE A 87 28.15 14.37 6.07
N ASP A 88 28.54 15.24 5.13
CA ASP A 88 29.94 15.59 4.87
C ASP A 88 30.53 16.58 5.91
N THR A 89 29.67 17.34 6.61
CA THR A 89 30.07 18.37 7.58
C THR A 89 30.34 17.88 9.02
N GLY A 90 30.34 16.57 9.27
CA GLY A 90 30.69 15.95 10.55
C GLY A 90 29.66 16.15 11.70
N PRO A 91 29.71 15.34 12.78
CA PRO A 91 28.65 15.27 13.80
C PRO A 91 28.54 16.48 14.74
N GLY A 92 29.42 17.48 14.60
CA GLY A 92 29.64 18.51 15.63
C GLY A 92 28.64 19.68 15.65
N ALA A 93 27.71 19.77 14.71
CA ALA A 93 26.85 20.95 14.55
C ALA A 93 25.39 20.78 15.03
N SER A 94 24.97 19.58 15.46
CA SER A 94 23.55 19.28 15.72
C SER A 94 23.13 19.33 17.20
N LEU A 95 23.75 20.15 18.04
CA LEU A 95 23.55 20.16 19.50
C LEU A 95 22.65 21.27 20.07
N ILE A 96 21.75 21.89 19.29
CA ILE A 96 20.82 22.90 19.87
C ILE A 96 19.43 22.85 19.23
N SER A 97 18.53 22.02 19.77
CA SER A 97 17.13 22.35 20.12
C SER A 97 16.32 21.05 20.38
N ASP A 98 15.71 20.94 21.56
CA ASP A 98 15.01 19.73 22.06
C ASP A 98 13.60 19.52 21.46
N ASP A 99 13.15 20.42 20.58
CA ASP A 99 11.87 20.36 19.82
C ASP A 99 12.07 20.00 18.33
N PHE A 100 13.26 19.52 17.98
CA PHE A 100 13.67 19.32 16.59
C PHE A 100 13.25 17.93 16.09
N ASP A 101 12.29 17.87 15.17
CA ASP A 101 12.07 16.66 14.36
C ASP A 101 13.09 16.64 13.20
N PRO A 102 14.13 15.79 13.25
CA PRO A 102 15.15 15.75 12.21
C PRO A 102 14.61 15.23 10.87
N GLU A 103 13.48 14.52 10.84
CA GLU A 103 12.81 14.15 9.57
C GLU A 103 12.14 15.36 8.92
N THR A 104 11.71 16.34 9.72
CA THR A 104 11.05 17.55 9.25
C THR A 104 11.97 18.44 8.43
N ASP A 105 13.23 18.60 8.82
CA ASP A 105 14.20 19.40 8.07
C ASP A 105 14.80 18.62 6.86
N LYS A 106 14.80 17.29 6.91
CA LYS A 106 15.30 16.44 5.81
C LYS A 106 14.46 16.55 4.53
N GLN A 107 13.19 16.90 4.63
CA GLN A 107 12.24 16.90 3.50
C GLN A 107 11.56 18.26 3.28
N LEU A 108 12.23 19.37 3.64
CA LEU A 108 11.67 20.71 3.55
C LEU A 108 11.10 21.02 2.15
N GLN A 109 11.85 20.72 1.09
CA GLN A 109 11.43 21.09 -0.26
C GLN A 109 10.25 20.25 -0.74
N LEU A 110 10.20 18.97 -0.35
CA LEU A 110 9.06 18.13 -0.65
C LEU A 110 7.79 18.55 0.12
N ARG A 111 7.92 19.13 1.32
CA ARG A 111 6.80 19.74 2.05
C ARG A 111 6.36 21.06 1.45
N ASP A 112 7.28 21.92 1.04
CA ASP A 112 6.94 23.15 0.29
C ASP A 112 6.20 22.80 -1.02
N CYS A 113 6.70 21.79 -1.75
CA CYS A 113 6.05 21.29 -2.96
C CYS A 113 4.60 20.84 -2.72
N GLU A 114 4.28 20.26 -1.56
CA GLU A 114 2.93 19.85 -1.20
C GLU A 114 1.96 21.04 -1.17
N GLY A 115 2.38 22.20 -0.65
CA GLY A 115 1.59 23.43 -0.67
C GLY A 115 1.27 23.89 -2.09
N HIS A 116 2.24 23.82 -3.00
CA HIS A 116 2.01 24.14 -4.42
C HIS A 116 1.08 23.15 -5.11
N LEU A 117 1.22 21.84 -4.86
CA LEU A 117 0.31 20.84 -5.40
C LEU A 117 -1.12 21.02 -4.87
N LYS A 118 -1.30 21.44 -3.62
CA LYS A 118 -2.61 21.81 -3.06
C LYS A 118 -3.22 23.02 -3.77
N ARG A 119 -2.42 24.04 -4.11
CA ARG A 119 -2.89 25.19 -4.91
C ARG A 119 -3.39 24.75 -6.29
N ILE A 120 -2.66 23.84 -6.95
CA ILE A 120 -3.09 23.25 -8.22
C ILE A 120 -4.38 22.44 -8.04
N PHE A 121 -4.49 21.65 -6.96
CA PHE A 121 -5.69 20.88 -6.66
C PHE A 121 -6.91 21.79 -6.48
N SER A 122 -6.80 22.84 -5.69
CA SER A 122 -7.86 23.83 -5.50
C SER A 122 -8.21 24.58 -6.78
N LEU A 123 -7.23 24.88 -7.63
CA LEU A 123 -7.43 25.52 -8.94
C LEU A 123 -8.31 24.67 -9.85
N CYS A 124 -8.02 23.37 -9.96
CA CYS A 124 -8.83 22.44 -10.76
C CYS A 124 -10.21 22.20 -10.13
N LEU A 125 -10.26 22.00 -8.81
CA LEU A 125 -11.48 21.60 -8.12
C LEU A 125 -12.54 22.70 -8.09
N ASN A 126 -12.11 23.96 -7.90
CA ASN A 126 -13.02 25.10 -7.79
C ASN A 126 -13.40 25.71 -9.15
N ASP A 127 -13.06 25.04 -10.25
CA ASP A 127 -13.41 25.53 -11.56
C ASP A 127 -14.91 25.48 -11.82
N ARG A 128 -15.45 26.60 -12.31
CA ARG A 128 -16.88 26.82 -12.54
C ARG A 128 -17.26 26.76 -14.02
N ALA A 129 -16.28 26.54 -14.91
CA ALA A 129 -16.57 26.28 -16.31
C ALA A 129 -17.45 25.02 -16.46
N PRO A 130 -18.28 24.94 -17.53
CA PRO A 130 -18.97 23.72 -17.91
C PRO A 130 -18.01 22.53 -17.97
N LEU A 131 -18.49 21.31 -17.68
CA LEU A 131 -17.63 20.14 -17.55
C LEU A 131 -16.80 19.87 -18.81
N GLU A 132 -17.33 20.19 -19.99
CA GLU A 132 -16.68 20.04 -21.30
C GLU A 132 -15.37 20.82 -21.39
N GLU A 133 -15.30 21.97 -20.73
CA GLU A 133 -14.15 22.90 -20.76
C GLU A 133 -13.52 23.08 -19.38
N SER A 134 -13.84 22.18 -18.44
CA SER A 134 -13.43 22.33 -17.05
C SER A 134 -12.01 21.84 -16.77
N ARG A 135 -11.30 22.59 -15.93
CA ARG A 135 -10.02 22.20 -15.33
C ARG A 135 -10.14 21.02 -14.38
N LYS A 136 -11.36 20.61 -14.01
CA LYS A 136 -11.64 19.39 -13.25
C LYS A 136 -11.12 18.12 -13.92
N TRP A 137 -10.93 18.12 -15.25
CA TRP A 137 -10.26 17.03 -15.96
C TRP A 137 -8.80 16.81 -15.54
N GLY A 138 -8.16 17.79 -14.89
CA GLY A 138 -6.82 17.66 -14.30
C GLY A 138 -6.79 17.03 -12.90
N ILE A 139 -7.94 16.83 -12.24
CA ILE A 139 -7.99 16.59 -10.79
C ILE A 139 -7.25 15.31 -10.35
N TYR A 140 -7.49 14.18 -11.02
CA TYR A 140 -6.96 12.88 -10.60
C TYR A 140 -5.45 12.80 -10.80
N PHE A 141 -4.91 13.54 -11.77
CA PHE A 141 -3.48 13.66 -11.87
C PHE A 141 -2.88 14.36 -10.64
N VAL A 142 -3.45 15.49 -10.24
CA VAL A 142 -2.94 16.29 -9.11
C VAL A 142 -3.10 15.50 -7.81
N ILE A 143 -4.22 14.81 -7.61
CA ILE A 143 -4.42 13.88 -6.50
C ILE A 143 -3.35 12.80 -6.49
N ASN A 144 -3.03 12.20 -7.64
CA ASN A 144 -1.99 11.19 -7.74
C ASN A 144 -0.59 11.72 -7.39
N LEU A 145 -0.30 13.00 -7.70
CA LEU A 145 0.93 13.65 -7.23
C LEU A 145 0.91 13.85 -5.72
N LEU A 146 -0.20 14.35 -5.16
CA LEU A 146 -0.36 14.55 -3.72
C LEU A 146 -0.20 13.24 -2.96
N PHE A 147 -0.82 12.15 -3.40
CA PHE A 147 -0.62 10.82 -2.82
C PHE A 147 0.86 10.40 -2.87
N LYS A 148 1.50 10.51 -4.04
CA LYS A 148 2.94 10.21 -4.16
C LYS A 148 3.79 11.05 -3.21
N THR A 149 3.42 12.30 -2.95
CA THR A 149 4.10 13.20 -2.03
C THR A 149 3.86 12.78 -0.58
N TYR A 150 2.61 12.61 -0.15
CA TYR A 150 2.26 12.18 1.22
C TYR A 150 2.89 10.86 1.62
N PHE A 151 2.87 9.86 0.73
CA PHE A 151 3.50 8.58 1.01
C PHE A 151 5.03 8.67 1.12
N LYS A 152 5.68 9.60 0.41
CA LYS A 152 7.13 9.84 0.52
C LYS A 152 7.48 10.64 1.78
N LEU A 153 6.57 11.53 2.22
CA LEU A 153 6.64 12.30 3.47
C LEU A 153 6.24 11.52 4.73
N ASN A 154 6.04 10.20 4.64
CA ASN A 154 5.53 9.37 5.74
C ASN A 154 4.19 9.87 6.33
N SER A 155 3.42 10.66 5.59
CA SER A 155 2.21 11.35 6.04
C SER A 155 0.97 10.88 5.29
N ALA A 156 0.87 9.56 5.06
CA ALA A 156 -0.16 8.96 4.21
C ALA A 156 -1.59 9.32 4.65
N SER A 157 -1.83 9.52 5.94
CA SER A 157 -3.13 9.92 6.52
C SER A 157 -3.69 11.23 5.95
N LEU A 158 -2.83 12.16 5.50
CA LEU A 158 -3.25 13.42 4.85
C LEU A 158 -4.01 13.19 3.54
N SER A 159 -3.80 12.03 2.90
CA SER A 159 -4.55 11.59 1.73
C SER A 159 -6.06 11.52 2.01
N ARG A 160 -6.46 11.26 3.26
CA ARG A 160 -7.87 11.19 3.67
C ARG A 160 -8.58 12.53 3.49
N THR A 161 -7.89 13.65 3.73
CA THR A 161 -8.46 14.98 3.51
C THR A 161 -8.79 15.18 2.02
N ILE A 162 -7.87 14.79 1.14
CA ILE A 162 -8.08 14.88 -0.32
C ILE A 162 -9.27 14.00 -0.76
N LEU A 163 -9.34 12.76 -0.26
CA LEU A 163 -10.45 11.84 -0.57
C LEU A 163 -11.80 12.38 -0.08
N LYS A 164 -11.86 12.90 1.16
CA LYS A 164 -13.07 13.50 1.71
C LYS A 164 -13.53 14.71 0.90
N THR A 165 -12.60 15.59 0.54
CA THR A 165 -12.92 16.75 -0.31
C THR A 165 -13.44 16.30 -1.66
N LEU A 166 -12.80 15.33 -2.32
CA LEU A 166 -13.28 14.79 -3.59
C LEU A 166 -14.68 14.18 -3.49
N ALA A 167 -14.95 13.40 -2.44
CA ALA A 167 -16.25 12.77 -2.21
C ALA A 167 -17.37 13.82 -2.12
N VAL A 168 -17.16 14.92 -1.40
CA VAL A 168 -18.15 16.02 -1.27
C VAL A 168 -18.51 16.63 -2.64
N TYR A 169 -17.55 16.75 -3.56
CA TYR A 169 -17.83 17.30 -4.89
C TYR A 169 -18.48 16.26 -5.83
N ASN A 170 -18.13 14.98 -5.69
CA ASN A 170 -18.81 13.89 -6.38
C ASN A 170 -20.28 13.80 -5.97
N ASP A 171 -20.58 13.88 -4.66
CA ASP A 171 -21.95 13.81 -4.13
C ASP A 171 -22.83 14.97 -4.61
N LYS A 172 -22.22 16.12 -4.90
CA LYS A 172 -22.90 17.28 -5.48
C LYS A 172 -23.14 17.15 -7.00
N GLY A 173 -22.60 16.12 -7.65
CA GLY A 173 -22.64 15.96 -9.10
C GLY A 173 -21.76 16.96 -9.86
N ASP A 174 -20.79 17.58 -9.18
CA ASP A 174 -19.96 18.67 -9.72
C ASP A 174 -18.63 18.18 -10.31
N MET A 175 -18.47 16.86 -10.47
CA MET A 175 -17.25 16.22 -10.94
C MET A 175 -17.54 15.24 -12.08
N PRO A 176 -16.65 15.15 -13.09
CA PRO A 176 -16.74 14.07 -14.06
C PRO A 176 -16.60 12.69 -13.38
N PRO A 177 -17.34 11.66 -13.82
CA PRO A 177 -17.18 10.29 -13.33
C PRO A 177 -15.73 9.79 -13.48
N LEU A 178 -15.27 8.99 -12.50
CA LEU A 178 -13.90 8.44 -12.49
C LEU A 178 -13.59 7.65 -13.77
N GLU A 179 -14.58 6.99 -14.34
CA GLU A 179 -14.47 6.13 -15.52
C GLU A 179 -14.04 6.89 -16.77
N MET A 180 -14.37 8.19 -16.85
CA MET A 180 -14.02 9.06 -17.97
C MET A 180 -12.55 9.50 -17.96
N PHE A 181 -11.83 9.29 -16.85
CA PHE A 181 -10.42 9.62 -16.77
C PHE A 181 -9.53 8.53 -17.39
N PRO A 182 -8.31 8.88 -17.84
CA PRO A 182 -7.38 7.89 -18.38
C PRO A 182 -7.10 6.75 -17.41
N LYS A 183 -7.06 5.51 -17.93
CA LYS A 183 -6.81 4.30 -17.11
C LYS A 183 -5.57 4.42 -16.22
N SER A 184 -4.50 5.03 -16.72
CA SER A 184 -3.25 5.23 -15.95
C SER A 184 -3.45 6.07 -14.68
N GLN A 185 -4.34 7.07 -14.72
CA GLN A 185 -4.69 7.89 -13.56
C GLN A 185 -5.57 7.12 -12.59
N ARG A 186 -6.57 6.40 -13.11
CA ARG A 186 -7.50 5.57 -12.32
C ARG A 186 -6.78 4.46 -11.55
N VAL A 187 -5.86 3.75 -12.21
CA VAL A 187 -5.02 2.70 -11.59
C VAL A 187 -4.20 3.28 -10.45
N THR A 188 -3.55 4.42 -10.67
CA THR A 188 -2.71 5.05 -9.63
C THR A 188 -3.56 5.52 -8.45
N PHE A 189 -4.74 6.10 -8.72
CA PHE A 189 -5.66 6.57 -7.69
C PHE A 189 -6.16 5.40 -6.82
N LYS A 190 -6.70 4.36 -7.45
CA LYS A 190 -7.20 3.15 -6.78
C LYS A 190 -6.11 2.41 -6.01
N PHE A 191 -4.89 2.38 -6.55
CA PHE A 191 -3.74 1.83 -5.83
C PHE A 191 -3.50 2.56 -4.50
N TYR A 192 -3.39 3.89 -4.51
CA TYR A 192 -3.12 4.64 -3.28
C TYR A 192 -4.30 4.62 -2.30
N GLU A 193 -5.53 4.66 -2.78
CA GLU A 193 -6.73 4.50 -1.96
C GLU A 193 -6.73 3.12 -1.26
N GLY A 194 -6.43 2.05 -2.01
CA GLY A 194 -6.30 0.70 -1.46
C GLY A 194 -5.17 0.57 -0.44
N VAL A 195 -4.00 1.17 -0.70
CA VAL A 195 -2.88 1.15 0.26
C VAL A 195 -3.20 1.98 1.51
N LEU A 196 -3.92 3.10 1.40
CA LEU A 196 -4.35 3.86 2.57
C LEU A 196 -5.26 3.01 3.48
N LEU A 197 -6.26 2.35 2.89
CA LEU A 197 -7.15 1.43 3.61
C LEU A 197 -6.41 0.24 4.21
N PHE A 198 -5.37 -0.25 3.52
CA PHE A 198 -4.49 -1.30 4.03
C PHE A 198 -3.76 -0.87 5.31
N LEU A 199 -3.19 0.34 5.32
CA LEU A 199 -2.51 0.90 6.50
C LEU A 199 -3.46 1.19 7.65
N GLU A 200 -4.75 1.38 7.36
CA GLU A 200 -5.82 1.54 8.34
C GLU A 200 -6.46 0.19 8.74
N GLU A 201 -5.83 -0.93 8.34
CA GLU A 201 -6.28 -2.31 8.60
C GLU A 201 -7.69 -2.64 8.06
N ASN A 202 -8.21 -1.85 7.13
CA ASN A 202 -9.47 -2.14 6.45
C ASN A 202 -9.24 -3.05 5.23
N TYR A 203 -8.83 -4.29 5.51
CA TYR A 203 -8.36 -5.23 4.48
C TYR A 203 -9.43 -5.58 3.43
N ASN A 204 -10.72 -5.63 3.80
CA ASN A 204 -11.81 -5.93 2.87
C ASN A 204 -11.96 -4.83 1.80
N LYS A 205 -11.99 -3.56 2.22
CA LYS A 205 -12.06 -2.45 1.26
C LYS A 205 -10.74 -2.31 0.51
N ALA A 206 -9.60 -2.46 1.20
CA ALA A 206 -8.28 -2.42 0.55
C ALA A 206 -8.17 -3.46 -0.57
N GLU A 207 -8.61 -4.70 -0.36
CA GLU A 207 -8.64 -5.73 -1.39
C GLU A 207 -9.47 -5.30 -2.60
N SER A 208 -10.67 -4.76 -2.38
CA SER A 208 -11.54 -4.31 -3.46
C SER A 208 -10.86 -3.26 -4.35
N HIS A 209 -10.34 -2.18 -3.76
CA HIS A 209 -9.66 -1.11 -4.49
C HIS A 209 -8.36 -1.57 -5.17
N LEU A 210 -7.56 -2.42 -4.49
CA LEU A 210 -6.33 -2.97 -5.06
C LEU A 210 -6.62 -3.95 -6.20
N ASN A 211 -7.68 -4.76 -6.09
CA ASN A 211 -8.11 -5.64 -7.18
C ASN A 211 -8.63 -4.84 -8.37
N GLU A 212 -9.40 -3.76 -8.15
CA GLU A 212 -9.81 -2.87 -9.23
C GLU A 212 -8.60 -2.22 -9.93
N ALA A 213 -7.63 -1.72 -9.15
CA ALA A 213 -6.38 -1.20 -9.69
C ALA A 213 -5.62 -2.26 -10.49
N TRP A 214 -5.62 -3.51 -10.02
CA TRP A 214 -4.97 -4.64 -10.69
C TRP A 214 -5.61 -4.97 -12.03
N GLN A 215 -6.95 -5.06 -12.08
CA GLN A 215 -7.69 -5.35 -13.32
C GLN A 215 -7.57 -4.22 -14.36
N LEU A 216 -7.48 -2.97 -13.90
CA LEU A 216 -7.30 -1.82 -14.79
C LEU A 216 -5.86 -1.64 -15.27
N CYS A 217 -4.89 -2.26 -14.60
CA CYS A 217 -3.47 -2.11 -14.90
C CYS A 217 -3.14 -2.70 -16.28
N HIS A 218 -2.36 -1.97 -17.08
CA HIS A 218 -1.89 -2.48 -18.35
C HIS A 218 -0.97 -3.70 -18.15
N LYS A 219 -1.12 -4.72 -18.99
CA LYS A 219 -0.32 -5.97 -18.93
C LYS A 219 1.19 -5.73 -18.96
N ASP A 220 1.64 -4.75 -19.74
CA ASP A 220 3.07 -4.43 -19.89
C ASP A 220 3.59 -3.52 -18.76
N ALA A 221 2.70 -2.98 -17.91
CA ALA A 221 3.08 -2.13 -16.79
C ALA A 221 3.52 -2.95 -15.56
N LEU A 222 4.48 -3.86 -15.76
CA LEU A 222 4.95 -4.83 -14.76
C LEU A 222 5.36 -4.18 -13.44
N ARG A 223 5.98 -3.00 -13.47
CA ARG A 223 6.36 -2.28 -12.26
C ARG A 223 5.17 -1.80 -11.43
N GLN A 224 4.08 -1.35 -12.07
CA GLN A 224 2.89 -0.92 -11.34
C GLN A 224 2.11 -2.13 -10.83
N SER A 225 1.99 -3.15 -11.67
CA SER A 225 1.48 -4.47 -11.32
C SER A 225 2.16 -5.02 -10.04
N GLU A 226 3.49 -5.05 -10.01
CA GLU A 226 4.26 -5.55 -8.87
C GLU A 226 3.95 -4.76 -7.59
N ARG A 227 3.80 -3.43 -7.70
CA ARG A 227 3.43 -2.56 -6.57
C ARG A 227 2.02 -2.87 -6.07
N ILE A 228 1.06 -3.10 -6.96
CA ILE A 228 -0.31 -3.47 -6.57
C ILE A 228 -0.30 -4.85 -5.89
N LEU A 229 0.37 -5.84 -6.48
CA LEU A 229 0.46 -7.20 -5.94
C LEU A 229 1.15 -7.26 -4.57
N THR A 230 2.12 -6.37 -4.32
CA THR A 230 2.77 -6.24 -3.00
C THR A 230 1.76 -6.09 -1.85
N TYR A 231 0.65 -5.39 -2.07
CA TYR A 231 -0.38 -5.16 -1.05
C TYR A 231 -1.60 -6.07 -1.24
N LEU A 232 -1.94 -6.41 -2.49
CA LEU A 232 -3.08 -7.28 -2.79
C LEU A 232 -2.88 -8.71 -2.26
N ILE A 233 -1.65 -9.24 -2.32
CA ILE A 233 -1.33 -10.59 -1.83
C ILE A 233 -1.57 -10.71 -0.31
N PRO A 234 -0.98 -9.85 0.56
CA PRO A 234 -1.28 -9.88 1.99
C PRO A 234 -2.76 -9.64 2.30
N CYS A 235 -3.45 -8.75 1.57
CA CYS A 235 -4.90 -8.57 1.71
C CYS A 235 -5.65 -9.89 1.54
N ARG A 236 -5.46 -10.56 0.39
CA ARG A 236 -6.13 -11.83 0.07
C ARG A 236 -5.78 -12.96 1.02
N LEU A 237 -4.56 -12.96 1.53
CA LEU A 237 -4.15 -13.91 2.56
C LEU A 237 -5.02 -13.77 3.82
N LEU A 238 -5.38 -12.55 4.23
CA LEU A 238 -6.18 -12.32 5.44
C LEU A 238 -7.68 -12.39 5.21
N THR A 239 -8.19 -11.88 4.09
CA THR A 239 -9.63 -11.77 3.83
C THR A 239 -10.24 -13.07 3.32
N SER A 240 -9.53 -13.76 2.41
CA SER A 240 -10.03 -14.93 1.69
C SER A 240 -9.16 -16.16 1.86
N HIS A 241 -8.06 -16.07 2.63
CA HIS A 241 -7.10 -17.14 2.85
C HIS A 241 -6.48 -17.68 1.54
N VAL A 242 -6.43 -16.84 0.50
CA VAL A 242 -5.89 -17.21 -0.82
C VAL A 242 -4.39 -16.96 -0.84
N LEU A 243 -3.64 -17.99 -1.25
CA LEU A 243 -2.18 -17.94 -1.40
C LEU A 243 -1.79 -17.62 -2.85
N PRO A 244 -0.69 -16.87 -3.07
CA PRO A 244 -0.20 -16.62 -4.42
C PRO A 244 0.33 -17.91 -5.05
N THR A 245 0.08 -18.09 -6.34
CA THR A 245 0.60 -19.23 -7.10
C THR A 245 1.94 -18.88 -7.74
N LYS A 246 2.78 -19.91 -8.00
CA LYS A 246 4.03 -19.72 -8.74
C LYS A 246 3.80 -19.07 -10.11
N ALA A 247 2.75 -19.47 -10.82
CA ALA A 247 2.38 -18.91 -12.13
C ALA A 247 2.04 -17.41 -12.05
N LEU A 248 1.33 -16.97 -11.00
CA LEU A 248 1.05 -15.54 -10.80
C LEU A 248 2.34 -14.73 -10.58
N LEU A 249 3.32 -15.31 -9.87
CA LEU A 249 4.56 -14.64 -9.48
C LEU A 249 5.71 -14.80 -10.49
N GLU A 250 5.50 -15.52 -11.58
CA GLU A 250 6.54 -15.87 -12.55
C GLU A 250 7.20 -14.63 -13.16
N ASN A 251 6.38 -13.63 -13.54
CA ASN A 251 6.85 -12.36 -14.10
C ASN A 251 7.40 -11.37 -13.05
N TYR A 252 7.40 -11.74 -11.76
CA TYR A 252 7.80 -10.88 -10.65
C TYR A 252 8.82 -11.58 -9.74
N PRO A 253 10.09 -11.74 -10.17
CA PRO A 253 11.09 -12.53 -9.43
C PRO A 253 11.27 -12.07 -7.97
N ARG A 254 11.23 -10.75 -7.71
CA ARG A 254 11.32 -10.20 -6.35
C ARG A 254 10.13 -10.62 -5.49
N LEU A 255 8.90 -10.54 -6.01
CA LEU A 255 7.72 -10.97 -5.27
C LEU A 255 7.71 -12.49 -5.08
N GLN A 256 8.22 -13.24 -6.05
CA GLN A 256 8.37 -14.69 -5.96
C GLN A 256 9.29 -15.07 -4.80
N GLY A 257 10.47 -14.45 -4.71
CA GLY A 257 11.42 -14.68 -3.61
C GLY A 257 10.84 -14.32 -2.24
N LEU A 258 10.00 -13.29 -2.15
CA LEU A 258 9.41 -12.84 -0.89
C LEU A 258 8.18 -13.67 -0.47
N PHE A 259 7.23 -13.91 -1.36
CA PHE A 259 5.93 -14.49 -0.99
C PHE A 259 5.81 -15.99 -1.19
N LEU A 260 6.56 -16.59 -2.13
CA LEU A 260 6.42 -18.01 -2.41
C LEU A 260 6.90 -18.90 -1.24
N PRO A 261 8.00 -18.57 -0.52
CA PRO A 261 8.38 -19.32 0.69
C PRO A 261 7.27 -19.28 1.76
N LEU A 262 6.72 -18.10 2.06
CA LEU A 262 5.63 -17.93 3.01
C LEU A 262 4.39 -18.74 2.60
N ALA A 263 4.00 -18.68 1.32
CA ALA A 263 2.87 -19.42 0.80
C ALA A 263 3.04 -20.94 0.95
N ASN A 264 4.24 -21.46 0.67
CA ASN A 264 4.55 -22.87 0.83
C ASN A 264 4.47 -23.29 2.31
N CYS A 265 5.04 -22.49 3.23
CA CYS A 265 4.98 -22.75 4.66
C CYS A 265 3.54 -22.73 5.20
N ILE A 266 2.71 -21.77 4.76
CA ILE A 266 1.29 -21.73 5.13
C ILE A 266 0.56 -22.97 4.62
N LYS A 267 0.78 -23.35 3.36
CA LYS A 267 0.15 -24.53 2.76
C LYS A 267 0.58 -25.82 3.46
N SER A 268 1.86 -25.93 3.85
CA SER A 268 2.38 -27.09 4.57
C SER A 268 2.03 -27.08 6.06
N GLY A 269 1.63 -25.94 6.64
CA GLY A 269 1.44 -25.78 8.07
C GLY A 269 2.75 -25.86 8.87
N ASN A 270 3.88 -25.43 8.27
CA ASN A 270 5.18 -25.42 8.95
C ASN A 270 5.41 -24.04 9.59
N LEU A 271 5.22 -23.96 10.90
CA LEU A 271 5.30 -22.70 11.66
C LEU A 271 6.73 -22.17 11.76
N GLN A 272 7.70 -23.03 12.05
CA GLN A 272 9.10 -22.61 12.18
C GLN A 272 9.66 -22.10 10.85
N ALA A 273 9.36 -22.80 9.75
CA ALA A 273 9.77 -22.35 8.42
C ALA A 273 9.04 -21.07 7.98
N PHE A 274 7.81 -20.85 8.47
CA PHE A 274 7.11 -19.59 8.28
C PHE A 274 7.81 -18.45 9.02
N ASP A 275 8.12 -18.63 10.30
CA ASP A 275 8.79 -17.62 11.15
C ASP A 275 10.16 -17.25 10.55
N LYS A 276 10.94 -18.25 10.09
CA LYS A 276 12.20 -18.03 9.38
C LYS A 276 12.02 -17.27 8.07
N ALA A 277 11.07 -17.68 7.22
CA ALA A 277 10.82 -17.00 5.94
C ALA A 277 10.35 -15.54 6.13
N LEU A 278 9.62 -15.27 7.22
CA LEU A 278 9.20 -13.92 7.58
C LEU A 278 10.40 -13.06 8.01
N GLN A 279 11.31 -13.64 8.81
CA GLN A 279 12.56 -13.01 9.24
C GLN A 279 13.51 -12.74 8.07
N ASP A 280 13.71 -13.72 7.18
CA ASP A 280 14.59 -13.59 6.00
C ASP A 280 14.15 -12.42 5.08
N GLY A 281 12.85 -12.11 5.04
CA GLY A 281 12.28 -11.01 4.27
C GLY A 281 12.02 -9.71 5.06
N GLU A 282 12.35 -9.67 6.36
CA GLU A 282 11.91 -8.64 7.30
C GLU A 282 12.19 -7.21 6.79
N ALA A 283 13.43 -6.94 6.37
CA ALA A 283 13.84 -5.62 5.90
C ALA A 283 12.96 -5.10 4.74
N GLU A 284 12.59 -5.99 3.82
CA GLU A 284 11.74 -5.65 2.68
C GLU A 284 10.27 -5.48 3.08
N PHE A 285 9.77 -6.34 3.97
CA PHE A 285 8.40 -6.27 4.47
C PHE A 285 8.16 -5.03 5.32
N VAL A 286 9.10 -4.66 6.20
CA VAL A 286 9.04 -3.46 7.04
C VAL A 286 9.09 -2.21 6.16
N LYS A 287 10.03 -2.15 5.21
CA LYS A 287 10.14 -1.03 4.26
C LYS A 287 8.84 -0.79 3.48
N ARG A 288 8.11 -1.85 3.17
CA ARG A 288 6.83 -1.80 2.43
C ARG A 288 5.61 -1.68 3.35
N ARG A 289 5.79 -1.74 4.67
CA ARG A 289 4.73 -1.73 5.70
C ARG A 289 3.74 -2.89 5.57
N ILE A 290 4.24 -4.08 5.23
CA ILE A 290 3.41 -5.29 5.10
C ILE A 290 3.80 -6.39 6.10
N TYR A 291 4.84 -6.17 6.91
CA TYR A 291 5.36 -7.16 7.86
C TYR A 291 4.28 -7.65 8.84
N LEU A 292 3.65 -6.73 9.59
CA LEU A 292 2.62 -7.07 10.59
C LEU A 292 1.41 -7.76 9.96
N THR A 293 1.03 -7.35 8.74
CA THR A 293 -0.05 -8.01 8.01
C THR A 293 0.31 -9.44 7.62
N LEU A 294 1.55 -9.69 7.21
CA LEU A 294 2.04 -11.02 6.87
C LEU A 294 2.19 -11.91 8.10
N GLU A 295 2.65 -11.36 9.22
CA GLU A 295 2.76 -12.07 10.50
C GLU A 295 1.41 -12.69 10.91
N ARG A 296 0.29 -11.98 10.71
CA ARG A 296 -1.07 -12.51 10.93
C ARG A 296 -1.38 -13.76 10.08
N GLY A 297 -0.67 -13.95 8.96
CA GLY A 297 -0.73 -15.17 8.16
C GLY A 297 -0.29 -16.44 8.90
N ARG A 298 0.44 -16.31 10.02
CA ARG A 298 0.84 -17.42 10.88
C ARG A 298 -0.36 -18.19 11.44
N ASP A 299 -1.46 -17.50 11.75
CA ASP A 299 -2.71 -18.13 12.19
C ASP A 299 -3.24 -19.10 11.13
N ILE A 300 -3.09 -18.76 9.85
CA ILE A 300 -3.55 -19.58 8.72
C ILE A 300 -2.65 -20.81 8.57
N ALA A 301 -1.34 -20.67 8.79
CA ALA A 301 -0.40 -21.79 8.82
C ALA A 301 -0.74 -22.76 9.97
N LEU A 302 -1.00 -22.22 11.18
CA LEU A 302 -1.41 -23.00 12.35
C LEU A 302 -2.73 -23.73 12.09
N ARG A 303 -3.75 -23.03 11.57
CA ARG A 303 -5.02 -23.66 11.16
C ARG A 303 -4.77 -24.83 10.21
N ASN A 304 -3.91 -24.67 9.22
CA ASN A 304 -3.63 -25.74 8.25
C ASN A 304 -2.90 -26.93 8.89
N LEU A 305 -2.03 -26.70 9.87
CA LEU A 305 -1.40 -27.77 10.67
C LEU A 305 -2.45 -28.53 11.49
N LEU A 306 -3.28 -27.82 12.26
CA LEU A 306 -4.33 -28.42 13.10
C LEU A 306 -5.36 -29.19 12.25
N ARG A 307 -5.68 -28.66 11.06
CA ARG A 307 -6.53 -29.35 10.07
C ARG A 307 -5.91 -30.67 9.62
N LYS A 308 -4.59 -30.74 9.43
CA LYS A 308 -3.91 -32.00 9.07
C LYS A 308 -3.97 -33.01 10.20
N VAL A 309 -3.84 -32.59 11.46
CA VAL A 309 -4.03 -33.46 12.63
C VAL A 309 -5.46 -34.03 12.64
N PHE A 310 -6.48 -33.18 12.43
CA PHE A 310 -7.87 -33.63 12.32
C PHE A 310 -8.11 -34.61 11.16
N ILE A 311 -7.44 -34.40 10.02
CA ILE A 311 -7.52 -35.34 8.90
C ILE A 311 -6.88 -36.69 9.25
N ALA A 312 -5.68 -36.65 9.83
CA ALA A 312 -4.86 -37.81 10.18
C ALA A 312 -5.51 -38.66 11.28
N GLY A 313 -6.28 -38.05 12.19
CA GLY A 313 -7.04 -38.75 13.22
C GLY A 313 -8.12 -39.71 12.70
N GLY A 314 -8.40 -39.70 11.39
CA GLY A 314 -9.21 -40.71 10.73
C GLY A 314 -10.72 -40.63 11.04
N PHE A 315 -11.36 -41.79 11.06
CA PHE A 315 -12.79 -41.95 11.29
C PHE A 315 -13.03 -42.80 12.54
N ASP A 316 -14.12 -42.53 13.25
CA ASP A 316 -14.56 -43.39 14.35
C ASP A 316 -14.97 -44.77 13.79
N GLU A 317 -14.79 -45.81 14.60
CA GLU A 317 -15.20 -47.16 14.25
C GLU A 317 -16.72 -47.23 14.01
N LEU A 318 -17.12 -47.94 12.96
CA LEU A 318 -18.54 -48.15 12.64
C LEU A 318 -19.19 -48.96 13.76
N LYS A 319 -20.24 -48.41 14.36
CA LYS A 319 -21.08 -49.16 15.30
C LYS A 319 -22.01 -50.11 14.54
N GLU A 320 -22.39 -51.23 15.16
CA GLU A 320 -23.34 -52.18 14.56
C GLU A 320 -24.61 -51.45 14.08
N GLY A 321 -24.86 -51.48 12.77
CA GLY A 321 -26.01 -50.84 12.12
C GLY A 321 -25.73 -49.49 11.44
N GLU A 322 -24.55 -48.89 11.62
CA GLU A 322 -24.16 -47.66 10.90
C GLU A 322 -23.48 -47.99 9.56
N THR A 323 -23.94 -47.36 8.47
CA THR A 323 -23.43 -47.58 7.11
C THR A 323 -22.43 -46.51 6.65
N THR A 324 -22.28 -45.43 7.42
CA THR A 324 -21.45 -44.26 7.06
C THR A 324 -20.41 -43.95 8.12
N SER A 325 -19.13 -43.97 7.76
CA SER A 325 -18.05 -43.63 8.70
C SER A 325 -18.09 -42.14 9.05
N VAL A 326 -18.09 -41.82 10.35
CA VAL A 326 -18.06 -40.44 10.84
C VAL A 326 -16.63 -40.08 11.20
N ARG A 327 -16.17 -38.90 10.77
CA ARG A 327 -14.81 -38.43 11.09
C ARG A 327 -14.68 -38.30 12.62
N ARG A 328 -13.55 -38.75 13.17
CA ARG A 328 -13.27 -38.66 14.60
C ARG A 328 -13.23 -37.19 15.03
N THR A 329 -14.19 -36.77 15.84
CA THR A 329 -14.30 -35.37 16.28
C THR A 329 -13.71 -35.10 17.65
N ARG A 330 -13.42 -36.14 18.44
CA ARG A 330 -12.79 -36.03 19.77
C ARG A 330 -11.31 -36.31 19.65
N ILE A 331 -10.49 -35.26 19.65
CA ILE A 331 -9.05 -35.34 19.45
C ILE A 331 -8.32 -34.95 20.74
N PRO A 332 -7.48 -35.83 21.32
CA PRO A 332 -6.59 -35.52 22.42
C PRO A 332 -5.70 -34.32 22.11
N VAL A 333 -5.54 -33.42 23.09
CA VAL A 333 -4.64 -32.27 22.98
C VAL A 333 -3.21 -32.72 22.66
N ALA A 334 -2.80 -33.88 23.18
CA ALA A 334 -1.50 -34.49 22.90
C ALA A 334 -1.23 -34.74 21.40
N GLU A 335 -2.25 -35.02 20.59
CA GLU A 335 -2.08 -35.19 19.13
C GLU A 335 -1.73 -33.85 18.44
N PHE A 336 -2.36 -32.75 18.88
CA PHE A 336 -2.00 -31.42 18.42
C PHE A 336 -0.62 -30.99 18.93
N GLN A 337 -0.31 -31.29 20.20
CA GLN A 337 0.99 -31.00 20.80
C GLN A 337 2.12 -31.70 20.04
N ALA A 338 1.95 -32.98 19.70
CA ALA A 338 2.92 -33.72 18.91
C ALA A 338 3.16 -33.05 17.55
N ALA A 339 2.10 -32.62 16.86
CA ALA A 339 2.21 -31.93 15.57
C ALA A 339 2.94 -30.59 15.65
N VAL A 340 2.65 -29.77 16.67
CA VAL A 340 3.32 -28.49 16.88
C VAL A 340 4.79 -28.71 17.26
N SER A 341 5.07 -29.67 18.15
CA SER A 341 6.42 -29.99 18.64
C SER A 341 7.33 -30.57 17.55
N MET A 342 6.78 -31.38 16.64
CA MET A 342 7.52 -31.88 15.47
C MET A 342 8.01 -30.73 14.58
N GLY A 343 7.24 -29.65 14.48
CA GLY A 343 7.58 -28.48 13.66
C GLY A 343 8.54 -27.51 14.34
N SER A 344 8.56 -27.43 15.67
CA SER A 344 9.40 -26.48 16.43
C SER A 344 10.76 -27.07 16.86
N GLY A 345 10.95 -28.38 16.72
CA GLY A 345 12.18 -29.08 17.13
C GLY A 345 12.35 -29.21 18.64
N HIS A 346 11.35 -28.82 19.42
CA HIS A 346 11.31 -28.98 20.88
C HIS A 346 9.88 -29.28 21.33
N THR A 347 9.73 -29.89 22.50
CA THR A 347 8.41 -30.16 23.09
C THR A 347 7.78 -28.87 23.55
N VAL A 348 6.64 -28.53 22.96
CA VAL A 348 5.83 -27.36 23.36
C VAL A 348 4.96 -27.74 24.56
N ASP A 349 4.79 -26.80 25.49
CA ASP A 349 3.95 -26.99 26.68
C ASP A 349 2.49 -27.28 26.28
N PRO A 350 1.83 -28.30 26.86
CA PRO A 350 0.40 -28.54 26.66
C PRO A 350 -0.49 -27.31 26.85
N ASP A 351 -0.20 -26.46 27.84
CA ASP A 351 -0.99 -25.25 28.12
C ASP A 351 -0.84 -24.22 26.99
N GLU A 352 0.33 -24.13 26.36
CA GLU A 352 0.56 -23.27 25.20
C GLU A 352 -0.25 -23.76 23.98
N VAL A 353 -0.29 -25.08 23.76
CA VAL A 353 -1.07 -25.69 22.67
C VAL A 353 -2.57 -25.47 22.90
N GLU A 354 -3.06 -25.62 24.14
CA GLU A 354 -4.44 -25.28 24.47
C GLU A 354 -4.76 -23.81 24.20
N CYS A 355 -3.85 -22.89 24.52
CA CYS A 355 -4.00 -21.47 24.20
C CYS A 355 -4.07 -21.23 22.68
N MET A 356 -3.19 -21.88 21.90
CA MET A 356 -3.23 -21.83 20.44
C MET A 356 -4.58 -22.31 19.88
N LEU A 357 -5.09 -23.44 20.37
CA LEU A 357 -6.38 -24.00 19.99
C LEU A 357 -7.54 -23.05 20.34
N ALA A 358 -7.53 -22.49 21.55
CA ALA A 358 -8.53 -21.53 22.00
C ALA A 358 -8.57 -20.29 21.09
N ASN A 359 -7.40 -19.77 20.71
CA ASN A 359 -7.27 -18.65 19.79
C ASN A 359 -7.82 -18.98 18.39
N MET A 360 -7.60 -20.19 17.88
CA MET A 360 -8.15 -20.62 16.59
C MET A 360 -9.68 -20.75 16.62
N ILE A 361 -10.24 -21.18 17.76
CA ILE A 361 -11.69 -21.24 17.97
C ILE A 361 -12.28 -19.83 18.04
N TYR A 362 -11.66 -18.94 18.84
CA TYR A 362 -12.08 -17.55 18.96
C TYR A 362 -12.06 -16.80 17.61
N LYS A 363 -11.04 -17.02 16.79
CA LYS A 363 -10.89 -16.42 15.45
C LYS A 363 -11.79 -17.09 14.39
N GLU A 364 -12.63 -18.06 14.77
CA GLU A 364 -13.47 -18.87 13.89
C GLU A 364 -12.71 -19.64 12.79
N LEU A 365 -11.39 -19.83 12.95
CA LEU A 365 -10.56 -20.64 12.05
C LEU A 365 -10.72 -22.13 12.33
N MET A 366 -11.24 -22.49 13.50
CA MET A 366 -11.53 -23.84 13.97
C MET A 366 -12.88 -23.82 14.71
N LYS A 367 -13.76 -24.79 14.48
CA LYS A 367 -15.07 -24.88 15.15
C LYS A 367 -15.11 -26.06 16.11
N GLY A 368 -15.25 -25.79 17.39
CA GLY A 368 -15.29 -26.80 18.45
C GLY A 368 -15.20 -26.18 19.84
N TYR A 369 -14.95 -27.02 20.83
CA TYR A 369 -14.65 -26.59 22.20
C TYR A 369 -13.55 -27.46 22.82
N ILE A 370 -12.85 -26.91 23.81
CA ILE A 370 -11.81 -27.62 24.56
C ILE A 370 -12.43 -28.19 25.84
N ALA A 371 -12.37 -29.51 26.02
CA ALA A 371 -12.76 -30.18 27.25
C ALA A 371 -11.51 -30.42 28.11
N ARG A 372 -11.06 -29.38 28.80
CA ARG A 372 -9.77 -29.34 29.51
C ARG A 372 -9.59 -30.47 30.52
N GLU A 373 -10.60 -30.74 31.33
CA GLU A 373 -10.58 -31.84 32.33
C GLU A 373 -10.32 -33.23 31.70
N ARG A 374 -10.67 -33.40 30.42
CA ARG A 374 -10.51 -34.66 29.69
C ARG A 374 -9.30 -34.65 28.77
N GLY A 375 -8.58 -33.54 28.64
CA GLY A 375 -7.45 -33.38 27.72
C GLY A 375 -7.81 -33.60 26.25
N ILE A 376 -9.04 -33.26 25.84
CA ILE A 376 -9.53 -33.44 24.46
C ILE A 376 -10.14 -32.15 23.91
N VAL A 377 -10.04 -31.98 22.60
CA VAL A 377 -10.78 -30.99 21.81
C VAL A 377 -11.91 -31.71 21.08
N VAL A 378 -13.12 -31.16 21.16
CA VAL A 378 -14.30 -31.68 20.46
C VAL A 378 -14.61 -30.75 19.29
N LEU A 379 -14.35 -31.23 18.09
CA LEU A 379 -14.54 -30.50 16.83
C LEU A 379 -15.97 -30.66 16.28
N SER A 380 -16.42 -29.67 15.51
CA SER A 380 -17.69 -29.73 14.79
C SER A 380 -17.69 -30.90 13.80
N LYS A 381 -18.81 -31.61 13.70
CA LYS A 381 -19.00 -32.70 12.71
C LYS A 381 -19.03 -32.18 11.26
N LYS A 382 -19.40 -30.92 11.06
CA LYS A 382 -19.45 -30.26 9.74
C LYS A 382 -18.77 -28.91 9.84
N GLY A 383 -17.87 -28.59 8.91
CA GLY A 383 -17.28 -27.25 8.90
C GLY A 383 -16.28 -27.03 10.03
N ALA A 384 -15.56 -28.06 10.47
CA ALA A 384 -14.60 -27.97 11.58
C ALA A 384 -13.51 -26.92 11.28
N PHE A 385 -13.18 -26.70 10.01
CA PHE A 385 -12.23 -25.70 9.54
C PHE A 385 -12.87 -24.88 8.39
N PRO A 386 -13.56 -23.77 8.70
CA PRO A 386 -14.30 -22.98 7.73
C PRO A 386 -13.45 -22.57 6.52
N GLY A 387 -14.05 -22.63 5.32
CA GLY A 387 -13.38 -22.25 4.07
C GLY A 387 -12.36 -23.28 3.55
N THR A 388 -12.21 -24.44 4.18
CA THR A 388 -11.23 -25.47 3.76
C THR A 388 -11.86 -26.75 3.18
N GLY A 389 -13.18 -26.77 3.02
CA GLY A 389 -13.93 -27.92 2.50
C GLY A 389 -14.11 -29.10 3.49
N LEU A 390 -13.91 -28.87 4.80
CA LEU A 390 -14.10 -29.85 5.89
C LEU A 390 -15.07 -29.36 6.94
#